data_AF-A0A550CXM9-F1
#
_entry.id   AF-A0A550CXM9-F1
#
_cell.length_a   1.000
_cell.length_b   1.000
_cell.length_c   1.000
_cell.angle_alpha   90.00
_cell.angle_beta   90.00
_cell.angle_gamma   90.00
#
_symmetry.space_group_name_H-M   'P 1'
#
loop_
_entity.id
_entity.type
_entity.pdbx_description
1 polymer ?
#
loop_
_entity_poly.entity_id
_entity_poly.type
_entity_poly.pdbx_seq_one_letter_code
_entity_poly.pdbx_strand_id
1 'polypeptide(L)'
;MFTSPHPVTFDQLTEEDVAFDENFLNSVAYWDVEPAGCLPTPSPEGSPQAQFGHSQAFPTLPTAPVYSVSTAFTKDAYYGGAVPDTVIASADHVHFYVSRTLLARISTNGFGGLLPALEHSLDGLPLSRTSDTAEILNLILHAAHDMCPDRFTPSLPTLVAALDRVPAYGLSPAHYAVRGRAFYNALVTRAPLAPLTVYAAAARRELDEIAVAVSPHLLSMQLSRITDEDAEAMGPVYLKRFFLLHQRRIDALKDILAQAPYPHTELPDCNFAEQRKIVRAWQLTAAYLVSESRPDLPASTIESTVNALAAGVPCDGCREVLQKRSRKAVVEWTMLQRTI
;
A
#
# COMPACT_ATOMS: atom_id res chain seq x y z
N MET A 1 -15.07 18.49 -20.71
CA MET A 1 -15.75 19.50 -19.87
C MET A 1 -16.94 18.82 -19.21
N PHE A 2 -16.76 18.28 -18.00
CA PHE A 2 -17.87 17.75 -17.22
C PHE A 2 -18.20 18.78 -16.14
N THR A 3 -19.39 19.35 -16.21
CA THR A 3 -19.95 20.25 -15.21
C THR A 3 -20.20 19.47 -13.92
N SER A 4 -19.58 19.90 -12.83
CA SER A 4 -19.88 19.45 -11.46
C SER A 4 -21.35 19.73 -11.14
N PRO A 5 -22.12 18.81 -10.54
CA PRO A 5 -23.42 19.15 -10.02
C PRO A 5 -23.25 20.04 -8.80
N HIS A 6 -23.99 21.15 -8.76
CA HIS A 6 -23.99 22.10 -7.65
C HIS A 6 -24.70 21.48 -6.42
N PRO A 7 -24.28 21.84 -5.19
CA PRO A 7 -24.97 21.40 -3.98
C PRO A 7 -26.41 21.92 -3.96
N VAL A 8 -27.35 21.05 -3.59
CA VAL A 8 -28.78 21.37 -3.46
C VAL A 8 -28.96 22.47 -2.41
N THR A 9 -29.53 23.60 -2.81
CA THR A 9 -29.89 24.71 -1.92
C THR A 9 -31.26 24.47 -1.29
N PHE A 10 -31.42 24.92 -0.04
CA PHE A 10 -32.65 24.73 0.76
C PHE A 10 -33.94 25.21 0.07
N ASP A 11 -33.82 26.19 -0.83
CA ASP A 11 -34.95 26.78 -1.58
C ASP A 11 -35.47 25.92 -2.75
N GLN A 12 -34.85 24.79 -3.08
CA GLN A 12 -35.26 23.93 -4.20
C GLN A 12 -36.27 22.82 -3.82
N LEU A 13 -36.80 22.81 -2.60
CA LEU A 13 -37.77 21.80 -2.15
C LEU A 13 -39.22 22.27 -2.39
N THR A 14 -39.72 22.15 -3.63
CA THR A 14 -41.16 22.27 -3.93
C THR A 14 -41.89 20.93 -3.79
N GLU A 15 -43.19 20.97 -3.46
CA GLU A 15 -44.03 19.82 -3.08
C GLU A 15 -44.28 18.76 -4.19
N GLU A 16 -43.72 18.90 -5.39
CA GLU A 16 -44.05 18.05 -6.55
C GLU A 16 -43.00 17.03 -7.02
N ASP A 17 -41.82 16.92 -6.41
CA ASP A 17 -40.82 15.88 -6.80
C ASP A 17 -41.04 14.52 -6.09
N VAL A 18 -42.26 14.26 -5.61
CA VAL A 18 -42.56 13.12 -4.73
C VAL A 18 -43.12 11.94 -5.52
N ALA A 19 -42.23 11.23 -6.21
CA ALA A 19 -42.39 9.80 -6.48
C ALA A 19 -41.00 9.18 -6.66
N PHE A 20 -40.24 9.02 -5.58
CA PHE A 20 -38.97 8.32 -5.62
C PHE A 20 -39.13 6.92 -5.02
N ASP A 21 -39.07 5.94 -5.91
CA ASP A 21 -39.22 4.51 -5.69
C ASP A 21 -38.01 3.96 -4.90
N GLU A 22 -38.27 3.12 -3.90
CA GLU A 22 -37.26 2.51 -3.00
C GLU A 22 -36.25 1.59 -3.73
N ASN A 23 -36.39 1.41 -5.04
CA ASN A 23 -35.56 0.52 -5.86
C ASN A 23 -34.29 1.16 -6.48
N PHE A 24 -34.05 2.46 -6.31
CA PHE A 24 -32.91 3.14 -6.95
C PHE A 24 -31.54 2.66 -6.44
N LEU A 25 -31.47 2.09 -5.23
CA LEU A 25 -30.21 1.61 -4.65
C LEU A 25 -29.65 0.32 -5.28
N ASN A 26 -30.35 -0.30 -6.25
CA ASN A 26 -30.00 -1.63 -6.77
C ASN A 26 -29.55 -1.70 -8.24
N SER A 27 -29.36 -0.58 -8.96
CA SER A 27 -29.09 -0.68 -10.40
C SER A 27 -28.19 0.41 -10.97
N VAL A 28 -26.86 0.23 -10.94
CA VAL A 28 -25.95 0.79 -11.95
C VAL A 28 -24.68 -0.07 -12.07
N ALA A 29 -24.63 -0.94 -13.09
CA ALA A 29 -23.39 -1.50 -13.61
C ALA A 29 -23.56 -1.74 -15.11
N TYR A 30 -22.86 -0.95 -15.92
CA TYR A 30 -22.23 -1.32 -17.21
C TYR A 30 -21.83 -0.05 -17.95
N TRP A 31 -20.54 0.11 -18.25
CA TRP A 31 -20.06 0.76 -19.48
C TRP A 31 -18.63 0.27 -19.78
N ASP A 32 -18.49 -0.43 -20.91
CA ASP A 32 -17.24 -0.86 -21.54
C ASP A 32 -16.62 0.28 -22.35
N VAL A 33 -15.28 0.34 -22.43
CA VAL A 33 -14.55 1.12 -23.43
C VAL A 33 -13.31 0.35 -23.91
N GLU A 34 -13.26 0.11 -25.24
CA GLU A 34 -12.11 -0.43 -25.98
C GLU A 34 -10.97 0.59 -26.16
N PRO A 35 -9.69 0.16 -26.30
CA PRO A 35 -8.58 1.06 -26.58
C PRO A 35 -8.19 1.12 -28.07
N ALA A 36 -7.96 2.33 -28.58
CA ALA A 36 -7.37 2.58 -29.89
C ALA A 36 -5.83 2.65 -29.81
N GLY A 37 -5.16 2.03 -30.80
CA GLY A 37 -3.72 1.86 -30.86
C GLY A 37 -2.93 3.07 -31.39
N CYS A 38 -1.59 2.97 -31.29
CA CYS A 38 -0.63 3.89 -31.88
C CYS A 38 0.45 3.12 -32.66
N LEU A 39 0.75 3.62 -33.87
CA LEU A 39 1.88 3.22 -34.72
C LEU A 39 3.05 4.23 -34.60
N PRO A 40 4.30 3.83 -34.93
CA PRO A 40 5.53 4.60 -34.66
C PRO A 40 6.16 5.22 -35.93
N THR A 41 7.11 6.17 -35.76
CA THR A 41 8.23 6.53 -36.67
C THR A 41 9.02 7.76 -36.11
N PRO A 42 10.19 8.18 -36.66
CA PRO A 42 11.51 7.51 -36.68
C PRO A 42 12.69 8.44 -36.22
N SER A 43 13.91 7.88 -36.21
CA SER A 43 15.21 8.52 -35.91
C SER A 43 15.68 9.58 -36.93
N PRO A 44 16.76 10.32 -36.58
CA PRO A 44 17.77 10.70 -37.57
C PRO A 44 19.23 10.39 -37.16
N GLU A 45 20.03 10.06 -38.17
CA GLU A 45 21.49 9.89 -38.16
C GLU A 45 22.25 11.23 -38.17
N GLY A 46 23.52 11.21 -37.75
CA GLY A 46 24.48 12.31 -37.97
C GLY A 46 25.85 12.13 -37.30
N SER A 47 26.77 11.43 -37.97
CA SER A 47 28.24 11.35 -37.76
C SER A 47 28.94 12.73 -37.95
N PRO A 48 30.24 13.00 -37.61
CA PRO A 48 31.41 12.11 -37.82
C PRO A 48 32.64 12.21 -36.86
N GLN A 49 33.63 11.37 -37.20
CA GLN A 49 34.88 10.97 -36.55
C GLN A 49 35.91 12.06 -36.20
N ALA A 50 36.77 11.75 -35.20
CA ALA A 50 38.18 12.16 -35.17
C ALA A 50 39.06 11.04 -34.57
N GLN A 51 40.06 10.61 -35.35
CA GLN A 51 41.14 9.71 -34.95
C GLN A 51 42.27 10.50 -34.27
N PHE A 52 43.03 9.89 -33.36
CA PHE A 52 44.50 9.89 -33.29
C PHE A 52 45.00 9.16 -32.03
N GLY A 53 46.09 8.39 -32.17
CA GLY A 53 47.04 8.13 -31.08
C GLY A 53 47.29 6.67 -30.74
N HIS A 54 48.27 6.06 -31.41
CA HIS A 54 48.93 4.84 -30.97
C HIS A 54 49.59 5.03 -29.59
N SER A 55 49.31 4.13 -28.63
CA SER A 55 50.11 3.98 -27.42
C SER A 55 50.48 2.51 -27.21
N GLN A 56 51.77 2.33 -26.93
CA GLN A 56 52.48 1.07 -26.85
C GLN A 56 51.96 0.21 -25.68
N ALA A 57 51.80 -1.10 -25.94
CA ALA A 57 51.41 -2.08 -24.94
C ALA A 57 52.58 -2.35 -23.98
N PHE A 58 52.41 -1.99 -22.70
CA PHE A 58 53.21 -2.55 -21.60
C PHE A 58 52.68 -3.96 -21.27
N PRO A 59 53.55 -4.92 -20.90
CA PRO A 59 53.09 -6.25 -20.50
C PRO A 59 52.27 -6.13 -19.21
N THR A 60 50.98 -6.39 -19.29
CA THR A 60 50.07 -6.48 -18.15
C THR A 60 50.51 -7.65 -17.28
N LEU A 61 51.02 -7.36 -16.08
CA LEU A 61 51.03 -8.32 -14.97
C LEU A 61 49.61 -8.88 -14.81
N PRO A 62 49.42 -10.18 -14.46
CA PRO A 62 48.09 -10.71 -14.22
C PRO A 62 47.45 -9.92 -13.08
N THR A 63 46.53 -9.03 -13.44
CA THR A 63 45.69 -8.31 -12.50
C THR A 63 45.00 -9.37 -11.66
N ALA A 64 45.30 -9.41 -10.36
CA ALA A 64 44.57 -10.27 -9.43
C ALA A 64 43.06 -10.06 -9.69
N PRO A 65 42.24 -11.11 -9.75
CA PRO A 65 40.83 -10.96 -10.09
C PRO A 65 40.20 -9.95 -9.12
N VAL A 66 39.84 -8.78 -9.66
CA VAL A 66 39.26 -7.69 -8.88
C VAL A 66 37.81 -8.05 -8.67
N TYR A 67 37.49 -8.53 -7.48
CA TYR A 67 36.12 -8.77 -7.06
C TYR A 67 35.63 -7.60 -6.21
N SER A 68 34.33 -7.32 -6.28
CA SER A 68 33.71 -6.30 -5.43
C SER A 68 33.30 -6.92 -4.10
N VAL A 69 33.40 -6.15 -3.02
CA VAL A 69 33.02 -6.59 -1.66
C VAL A 69 31.87 -5.73 -1.16
N SER A 70 30.90 -6.37 -0.49
CA SER A 70 29.81 -5.66 0.18
C SER A 70 30.34 -4.69 1.23
N THR A 71 29.81 -3.47 1.25
CA THR A 71 30.16 -2.45 2.27
C THR A 71 29.46 -2.65 3.61
N ALA A 72 28.52 -3.60 3.70
CA ALA A 72 28.00 -4.12 4.97
C ALA A 72 28.77 -5.37 5.39
N PHE A 73 28.85 -6.37 4.52
CA PHE A 73 29.40 -7.69 4.85
C PHE A 73 30.86 -7.80 4.40
N THR A 74 31.74 -7.06 5.08
CA THR A 74 33.19 -7.06 4.85
C THR A 74 33.88 -8.15 5.69
N LYS A 75 35.13 -8.48 5.34
CA LYS A 75 35.97 -9.43 6.08
C LYS A 75 36.15 -9.09 7.57
N ASP A 76 36.10 -7.80 7.91
CA ASP A 76 36.30 -7.28 9.25
C ASP A 76 34.96 -7.05 9.98
N ALA A 77 33.83 -7.35 9.32
CA ALA A 77 32.51 -7.09 9.87
C ALA A 77 32.18 -8.09 10.98
N TYR A 78 31.80 -7.59 12.15
CA TYR A 78 31.47 -8.42 13.30
C TYR A 78 29.98 -8.29 13.63
N TYR A 79 29.19 -9.27 13.19
CA TYR A 79 27.74 -9.29 13.37
C TYR A 79 27.30 -10.50 14.20
N GLY A 80 26.49 -10.26 15.24
CA GLY A 80 25.93 -11.33 16.07
C GLY A 80 26.95 -12.12 16.89
N GLY A 81 28.12 -11.52 17.19
CA GLY A 81 29.15 -12.14 18.02
C GLY A 81 30.08 -13.11 17.26
N ALA A 82 29.97 -13.20 15.93
CA ALA A 82 30.75 -14.11 15.12
C ALA A 82 31.60 -13.36 14.08
N VAL A 83 32.82 -13.84 13.88
CA VAL A 83 33.71 -13.40 12.80
C VAL A 83 33.26 -14.08 11.50
N PRO A 84 33.35 -13.43 10.34
CA PRO A 84 33.07 -14.06 9.07
C PRO A 84 34.00 -15.26 8.83
N ASP A 85 33.42 -16.41 8.52
CA ASP A 85 34.13 -17.68 8.31
C ASP A 85 33.78 -18.33 6.95
N THR A 86 32.95 -17.67 6.14
CA THR A 86 32.59 -18.09 4.79
C THR A 86 32.25 -16.87 3.92
N VAL A 87 32.30 -17.06 2.60
CA VAL A 87 31.96 -16.04 1.61
C VAL A 87 30.81 -16.54 0.75
N ILE A 88 29.81 -15.68 0.55
CA ILE A 88 28.76 -15.90 -0.46
C ILE A 88 28.97 -14.86 -1.56
N ALA A 89 29.15 -15.32 -2.79
CA ALA A 89 29.21 -14.48 -3.97
C ALA A 89 27.84 -14.42 -4.64
N SER A 90 27.39 -13.20 -4.94
CA SER A 90 26.20 -12.95 -5.74
C SER A 90 26.43 -13.21 -7.24
N ALA A 91 25.36 -13.23 -8.02
CA ALA A 91 25.41 -13.43 -9.47
C ALA A 91 26.19 -12.33 -10.22
N ASP A 92 26.17 -11.10 -9.69
CA ASP A 92 26.93 -9.93 -10.14
C ASP A 92 28.31 -9.80 -9.47
N HIS A 93 28.83 -10.90 -8.93
CA HIS A 93 30.21 -11.06 -8.43
C HIS A 93 30.58 -10.21 -7.20
N VAL A 94 29.58 -9.74 -6.43
CA VAL A 94 29.82 -9.09 -5.14
C VAL A 94 29.98 -10.14 -4.05
N HIS A 95 31.04 -10.04 -3.27
CA HIS A 95 31.38 -10.96 -2.19
C HIS A 95 30.84 -10.45 -0.86
N PHE A 96 30.18 -11.35 -0.12
CA PHE A 96 29.60 -11.12 1.19
C PHE A 96 30.30 -12.03 2.21
N TYR A 97 31.05 -11.43 3.12
CA TYR A 97 31.71 -12.12 4.21
C TYR A 97 30.72 -12.30 5.37
N VAL A 98 30.39 -13.55 5.69
CA VAL A 98 29.32 -13.89 6.64
C VAL A 98 29.72 -15.04 7.55
N SER A 99 28.96 -15.26 8.62
CA SER A 99 29.15 -16.39 9.52
C SER A 99 28.28 -17.58 9.10
N ARG A 100 28.92 -18.65 8.63
CA ARG A 100 28.34 -19.97 8.37
C ARG A 100 27.60 -20.49 9.58
N THR A 101 28.18 -20.36 10.78
CA THR A 101 27.58 -20.86 12.02
C THR A 101 26.26 -20.14 12.31
N LEU A 102 26.20 -18.82 12.11
CA LEU A 102 24.97 -18.05 12.27
C LEU A 102 23.93 -18.46 11.22
N LEU A 103 24.30 -18.50 9.93
CA LEU A 103 23.40 -18.83 8.84
C LEU A 103 22.85 -20.26 8.94
N ALA A 104 23.69 -21.23 9.31
CA ALA A 104 23.29 -22.62 9.52
C ALA A 104 22.34 -22.79 10.71
N ARG A 105 22.40 -21.91 11.71
CA ARG A 105 21.49 -21.94 12.87
C ARG A 105 20.08 -21.44 12.53
N ILE A 106 19.96 -20.47 11.63
CA ILE A 106 18.69 -19.83 11.29
C ILE A 106 18.02 -20.43 10.05
N SER A 107 18.79 -21.08 9.19
CA SER A 107 18.29 -21.68 7.95
C SER A 107 17.95 -23.16 8.12
N THR A 108 16.83 -23.57 7.53
CA THR A 108 16.37 -24.97 7.54
C THR A 108 16.88 -25.81 6.37
N ASN A 109 17.53 -25.20 5.37
CA ASN A 109 17.94 -25.86 4.13
C ASN A 109 19.40 -25.60 3.75
N GLY A 110 20.27 -25.34 4.74
CA GLY A 110 21.68 -25.02 4.50
C GLY A 110 21.86 -23.71 3.72
N PHE A 111 21.00 -22.73 3.98
CA PHE A 111 20.97 -21.42 3.33
C PHE A 111 20.84 -21.52 1.80
N GLY A 112 19.90 -22.33 1.34
CA GLY A 112 19.67 -22.62 -0.07
C GLY A 112 20.67 -23.62 -0.67
N GLY A 113 21.19 -24.54 0.15
CA GLY A 113 22.26 -25.47 -0.24
C GLY A 113 23.62 -24.81 -0.41
N LEU A 114 23.77 -23.54 -0.01
CA LEU A 114 25.05 -22.83 -0.05
C LEU A 114 26.01 -23.30 1.06
N LEU A 115 25.52 -24.04 2.05
CA LEU A 115 26.30 -24.54 3.18
C LEU A 115 26.19 -26.09 3.25
N PRO A 116 27.32 -26.84 3.22
CA PRO A 116 28.71 -26.38 3.13
C PRO A 116 29.09 -25.90 1.72
N ALA A 117 30.04 -24.96 1.67
CA ALA A 117 30.64 -24.49 0.43
C ALA A 117 31.56 -25.54 -0.21
N LEU A 118 31.63 -25.53 -1.55
CA LEU A 118 32.48 -26.44 -2.33
C LEU A 118 33.76 -25.77 -2.86
N GLU A 119 33.76 -24.45 -3.00
CA GLU A 119 34.91 -23.67 -3.48
C GLU A 119 35.62 -22.96 -2.33
N HIS A 120 36.78 -22.38 -2.62
CA HIS A 120 37.50 -21.49 -1.70
C HIS A 120 37.71 -20.12 -2.36
N SER A 121 37.59 -19.05 -1.58
CA SER A 121 37.92 -17.69 -2.00
C SER A 121 39.43 -17.50 -2.08
N LEU A 122 39.86 -16.36 -2.63
CA LEU A 122 41.28 -15.98 -2.67
C LEU A 122 41.90 -15.87 -1.26
N ASP A 123 41.07 -15.58 -0.26
CA ASP A 123 41.48 -15.48 1.14
C ASP A 123 41.46 -16.84 1.85
N GLY A 124 41.24 -17.93 1.11
CA GLY A 124 41.21 -19.30 1.63
C GLY A 124 39.93 -19.66 2.40
N LEU A 125 38.91 -18.79 2.38
CA LEU A 125 37.64 -19.05 3.05
C LEU A 125 36.70 -19.89 2.17
N PRO A 126 35.84 -20.75 2.74
CA PRO A 126 34.83 -21.48 1.97
C PRO A 126 33.92 -20.50 1.20
N LEU A 127 33.79 -20.69 -0.11
CA LEU A 127 33.07 -19.83 -1.04
C LEU A 127 31.90 -20.57 -1.69
N SER A 128 30.72 -19.96 -1.60
CA SER A 128 29.51 -20.40 -2.29
C SER A 128 28.97 -19.31 -3.20
N ARG A 129 28.29 -19.70 -4.29
CA ARG A 129 27.71 -18.78 -5.27
C ARG A 129 26.20 -18.91 -5.30
N THR A 130 25.50 -17.79 -5.25
CA THR A 130 24.05 -17.74 -5.43
C THR A 130 23.69 -17.20 -6.82
N SER A 131 22.48 -17.52 -7.28
CA SER A 131 21.89 -16.95 -8.50
C SER A 131 21.25 -15.59 -8.28
N ASP A 132 21.13 -15.12 -7.03
CA ASP A 132 20.57 -13.80 -6.73
C ASP A 132 21.59 -12.67 -6.90
N THR A 133 21.10 -11.48 -7.24
CA THR A 133 21.91 -10.26 -7.34
C THR A 133 22.40 -9.79 -5.96
N ALA A 134 23.42 -8.94 -5.94
CA ALA A 134 23.94 -8.37 -4.71
C ALA A 134 22.88 -7.63 -3.90
N GLU A 135 21.96 -6.92 -4.56
CA GLU A 135 20.89 -6.18 -3.86
C GLU A 135 19.95 -7.10 -3.09
N ILE A 136 19.49 -8.18 -3.73
CA ILE A 136 18.58 -9.17 -3.12
C ILE A 136 19.31 -9.89 -1.98
N LEU A 137 20.53 -10.39 -2.24
CA LEU A 137 21.32 -11.10 -1.24
C LEU A 137 21.63 -10.19 -0.04
N ASN A 138 21.96 -8.92 -0.28
CA ASN A 138 22.23 -7.95 0.78
C ASN A 138 21.00 -7.81 1.69
N LEU A 139 19.80 -7.68 1.13
CA LEU A 139 18.56 -7.57 1.92
C LEU A 139 18.26 -8.84 2.73
N ILE A 140 18.47 -10.02 2.15
CA ILE A 140 18.26 -11.30 2.84
C ILE A 140 19.24 -11.43 4.02
N LEU A 141 20.51 -11.06 3.83
CA LEU A 141 21.50 -11.05 4.90
C LEU A 141 21.18 -9.99 5.97
N HIS A 142 20.70 -8.80 5.59
CA HIS A 142 20.22 -7.81 6.56
C HIS A 142 19.06 -8.38 7.40
N ALA A 143 18.10 -9.08 6.78
CA ALA A 143 17.02 -9.74 7.51
C ALA A 143 17.56 -10.83 8.45
N ALA A 144 18.46 -11.70 7.97
CA ALA A 144 19.09 -12.77 8.75
C ALA A 144 19.83 -12.26 10.00
N HIS A 145 20.45 -11.08 9.91
CA HIS A 145 21.17 -10.43 10.99
C HIS A 145 20.34 -9.37 11.75
N ASP A 146 19.06 -9.21 11.41
CA ASP A 146 18.15 -8.16 11.90
C ASP A 146 18.73 -6.73 11.86
N MET A 147 19.37 -6.41 10.74
CA MET A 147 19.96 -5.11 10.47
C MET A 147 19.06 -4.25 9.57
N CYS A 148 19.10 -2.93 9.79
CA CYS A 148 18.33 -1.99 8.96
C CYS A 148 18.94 -1.81 7.57
N PRO A 149 18.17 -2.02 6.48
CA PRO A 149 18.67 -1.86 5.12
C PRO A 149 18.62 -0.40 4.62
N ASP A 150 18.07 0.56 5.38
CA ASP A 150 17.75 1.90 4.87
C ASP A 150 18.95 2.70 4.36
N ARG A 151 20.17 2.44 4.88
CA ARG A 151 21.40 3.07 4.36
C ARG A 151 21.70 2.74 2.90
N PHE A 152 21.10 1.68 2.37
CA PHE A 152 21.21 1.25 0.97
C PHE A 152 20.04 1.72 0.12
N THR A 153 19.07 2.43 0.72
CA THR A 153 17.90 3.00 0.06
C THR A 153 17.23 2.01 -0.90
N PRO A 154 16.88 0.78 -0.45
CA PRO A 154 16.34 -0.23 -1.35
C PRO A 154 15.02 0.23 -1.96
N SER A 155 14.87 -0.05 -3.25
CA SER A 155 13.60 0.19 -3.96
C SER A 155 12.52 -0.75 -3.41
N LEU A 156 11.25 -0.35 -3.50
CA LEU A 156 10.16 -1.22 -3.09
C LEU A 156 10.10 -2.53 -3.90
N PRO A 157 10.25 -2.53 -5.24
CA PRO A 157 10.38 -3.77 -6.00
C PRO A 157 11.49 -4.68 -5.49
N THR A 158 12.65 -4.14 -5.13
CA THR A 158 13.78 -4.92 -4.58
C THR A 158 13.45 -5.52 -3.21
N LEU A 159 12.75 -4.79 -2.33
CA LEU A 159 12.29 -5.31 -1.04
C LEU A 159 11.29 -6.46 -1.21
N VAL A 160 10.32 -6.32 -2.12
CA VAL A 160 9.34 -7.37 -2.42
C VAL A 160 10.03 -8.60 -3.02
N ALA A 161 10.93 -8.40 -3.99
CA ALA A 161 11.71 -9.50 -4.58
C ALA A 161 12.55 -10.23 -3.52
N ALA A 162 13.19 -9.49 -2.61
CA ALA A 162 13.93 -10.09 -1.50
C ALA A 162 13.02 -10.89 -0.58
N LEU A 163 11.85 -10.36 -0.19
CA LEU A 163 10.85 -11.07 0.61
C LEU A 163 10.44 -12.40 -0.05
N ASP A 164 10.23 -12.39 -1.36
CA ASP A 164 9.87 -13.57 -2.15
C ASP A 164 11.00 -14.62 -2.23
N ARG A 165 12.25 -14.18 -2.08
CA ARG A 165 13.44 -15.06 -2.10
C ARG A 165 13.82 -15.61 -0.73
N VAL A 166 13.37 -15.00 0.39
CA VAL A 166 13.65 -15.47 1.76
C VAL A 166 13.45 -16.99 1.94
N PRO A 167 12.33 -17.62 1.48
CA PRO A 167 12.14 -19.06 1.63
C PRO A 167 13.18 -19.93 0.94
N ALA A 168 13.75 -19.45 -0.18
CA ALA A 168 14.76 -20.21 -0.91
C ALA A 168 16.05 -20.41 -0.09
N TYR A 169 16.32 -19.51 0.84
CA TYR A 169 17.43 -19.60 1.79
C TYR A 169 17.05 -20.34 3.10
N GLY A 170 15.90 -21.01 3.13
CA GLY A 170 15.42 -21.77 4.30
C GLY A 170 15.07 -20.88 5.48
N LEU A 171 14.79 -19.60 5.21
CA LEU A 171 14.36 -18.61 6.18
C LEU A 171 12.83 -18.49 6.13
N SER A 172 12.20 -18.23 7.28
CA SER A 172 10.75 -18.02 7.34
C SER A 172 10.40 -16.54 7.16
N PRO A 173 9.68 -16.13 6.09
CA PRO A 173 9.23 -14.74 5.93
C PRO A 173 8.44 -14.24 7.14
N ALA A 174 7.59 -15.09 7.72
CA ALA A 174 6.79 -14.76 8.90
C ALA A 174 7.65 -14.45 10.15
N HIS A 175 8.92 -14.85 10.20
CA HIS A 175 9.81 -14.48 11.31
C HIS A 175 10.41 -13.08 11.15
N TYR A 176 10.62 -12.63 9.90
CA TYR A 176 11.33 -11.39 9.59
C TYR A 176 10.40 -10.23 9.22
N ALA A 177 9.16 -10.53 8.80
CA ALA A 177 8.13 -9.58 8.43
C ALA A 177 7.13 -9.30 9.58
N VAL A 178 7.62 -9.24 10.83
CA VAL A 178 6.85 -8.94 12.04
C VAL A 178 7.25 -7.59 12.61
N ARG A 179 6.32 -6.92 13.30
CA ARG A 179 6.57 -5.63 13.96
C ARG A 179 7.84 -5.65 14.83
N GLY A 180 8.64 -4.59 14.72
CA GLY A 180 9.91 -4.44 15.43
C GLY A 180 11.12 -4.97 14.67
N ARG A 181 10.92 -5.79 13.62
CA ARG A 181 12.00 -6.19 12.72
C ARG A 181 12.30 -5.13 11.68
N ALA A 182 13.56 -5.05 11.29
CA ALA A 182 14.00 -4.04 10.34
C ALA A 182 13.36 -4.21 8.94
N PHE A 183 13.15 -5.46 8.52
CA PHE A 183 12.56 -5.77 7.22
C PHE A 183 11.07 -5.40 7.15
N TYR A 184 10.31 -5.65 8.23
CA TYR A 184 8.93 -5.16 8.38
C TYR A 184 8.86 -3.64 8.25
N ASN A 185 9.71 -2.91 8.98
CA ASN A 185 9.73 -1.45 8.97
C ASN A 185 10.06 -0.91 7.57
N ALA A 186 11.00 -1.52 6.86
CA ALA A 186 11.37 -1.12 5.50
C ALA A 186 10.20 -1.25 4.50
N LEU A 187 9.36 -2.28 4.63
CA LEU A 187 8.19 -2.49 3.78
C LEU A 187 7.06 -1.51 4.14
N VAL A 188 6.69 -1.41 5.42
CA VAL A 188 5.55 -0.59 5.86
C VAL A 188 5.78 0.90 5.64
N THR A 189 7.02 1.39 5.81
CA THR A 189 7.36 2.81 5.56
C THR A 189 7.19 3.21 4.09
N ARG A 190 7.33 2.27 3.16
CA ARG A 190 7.17 2.50 1.71
C ARG A 190 5.76 2.18 1.21
N ALA A 191 4.93 1.54 2.02
CA ALA A 191 3.57 1.13 1.65
C ALA A 191 2.66 2.28 1.16
N PRO A 192 2.69 3.51 1.72
CA PRO A 192 1.85 4.60 1.23
C PRO A 192 2.05 4.95 -0.25
N LEU A 193 3.22 4.62 -0.83
CA LEU A 193 3.56 4.92 -2.23
C LEU A 193 3.00 3.87 -3.21
N ALA A 194 2.82 2.63 -2.76
CA ALA A 194 2.31 1.53 -3.59
C ALA A 194 1.62 0.48 -2.72
N PRO A 195 0.48 0.81 -2.09
CA PRO A 195 -0.12 -0.02 -1.06
C PRO A 195 -0.62 -1.37 -1.60
N LEU A 196 -1.12 -1.41 -2.84
CA LEU A 196 -1.58 -2.65 -3.46
C LEU A 196 -0.43 -3.65 -3.67
N THR A 197 0.72 -3.16 -4.14
CA THR A 197 1.92 -3.98 -4.33
C THR A 197 2.39 -4.60 -3.01
N VAL A 198 2.43 -3.83 -1.93
CA VAL A 198 2.86 -4.33 -0.61
C VAL A 198 1.83 -5.29 -0.03
N TYR A 199 0.54 -4.98 -0.17
CA TYR A 199 -0.54 -5.85 0.29
C TYR A 199 -0.55 -7.19 -0.44
N ALA A 200 -0.41 -7.19 -1.76
CA ALA A 200 -0.31 -8.41 -2.57
C ALA A 200 0.95 -9.22 -2.22
N ALA A 201 2.10 -8.57 -2.01
CA ALA A 201 3.31 -9.24 -1.57
C ALA A 201 3.16 -9.91 -0.18
N ALA A 202 2.49 -9.23 0.76
CA ALA A 202 2.15 -9.79 2.05
C ALA A 202 1.20 -11.00 1.92
N ALA A 203 0.18 -10.85 1.08
CA ALA A 203 -0.83 -11.88 0.85
C ALA A 203 -0.26 -13.18 0.26
N ARG A 204 0.63 -13.10 -0.75
CA ARG A 204 1.34 -14.27 -1.32
C ARG A 204 2.09 -15.11 -0.30
N ARG A 205 2.48 -14.51 0.82
CA ARG A 205 3.29 -15.12 1.88
C ARG A 205 2.54 -15.27 3.19
N GLU A 206 1.23 -15.02 3.18
CA GLU A 206 0.34 -15.09 4.35
C GLU A 206 0.83 -14.21 5.53
N LEU A 207 1.35 -13.02 5.23
CA LEU A 207 1.93 -12.09 6.20
C LEU A 207 0.87 -11.12 6.74
N ASP A 208 0.03 -11.63 7.63
CA ASP A 208 -1.12 -10.91 8.20
C ASP A 208 -0.76 -9.55 8.83
N GLU A 209 0.35 -9.46 9.56
CA GLU A 209 0.73 -8.19 10.21
C GLU A 209 1.00 -7.06 9.21
N ILE A 210 1.63 -7.37 8.08
CA ILE A 210 1.87 -6.39 7.01
C ILE A 210 0.56 -6.09 6.30
N ALA A 211 -0.24 -7.11 5.97
CA ALA A 211 -1.53 -6.91 5.30
C ALA A 211 -2.45 -5.98 6.13
N VAL A 212 -2.53 -6.20 7.44
CA VAL A 212 -3.26 -5.34 8.37
C VAL A 212 -2.69 -3.92 8.39
N ALA A 213 -1.37 -3.76 8.50
CA ALA A 213 -0.72 -2.45 8.56
C ALA A 213 -0.92 -1.62 7.27
N VAL A 214 -0.96 -2.29 6.11
CA VAL A 214 -1.08 -1.64 4.80
C VAL A 214 -2.53 -1.37 4.41
N SER A 215 -3.48 -2.18 4.90
CA SER A 215 -4.90 -2.08 4.49
C SER A 215 -5.56 -0.70 4.61
N PRO A 216 -5.24 0.19 5.59
CA PRO A 216 -5.81 1.53 5.63
C PRO A 216 -5.45 2.40 4.41
N HIS A 217 -4.30 2.14 3.78
CA HIS A 217 -3.85 2.86 2.58
C HIS A 217 -4.59 2.41 1.32
N LEU A 218 -5.33 1.31 1.39
CA LEU A 218 -6.15 0.80 0.28
C LEU A 218 -7.58 1.33 0.31
N LEU A 219 -7.98 2.09 1.34
CA LEU A 219 -9.34 2.61 1.45
C LEU A 219 -9.70 3.62 0.34
N SER A 220 -8.70 4.31 -0.21
CA SER A 220 -8.85 5.24 -1.33
C SER A 220 -8.85 4.55 -2.70
N MET A 221 -8.61 3.25 -2.74
CA MET A 221 -8.49 2.50 -3.99
C MET A 221 -9.87 2.17 -4.57
N GLN A 222 -10.03 2.35 -5.87
CA GLN A 222 -11.23 1.89 -6.57
C GLN A 222 -11.10 0.40 -6.84
N LEU A 223 -12.04 -0.41 -6.34
CA LEU A 223 -12.02 -1.87 -6.52
C LEU A 223 -12.06 -2.29 -7.99
N SER A 224 -12.61 -1.46 -8.88
CA SER A 224 -12.62 -1.68 -10.34
C SER A 224 -11.24 -1.58 -11.00
N ARG A 225 -10.22 -1.06 -10.30
CA ARG A 225 -8.84 -0.97 -10.80
C ARG A 225 -7.99 -2.19 -10.46
N ILE A 226 -8.53 -3.13 -9.68
CA ILE A 226 -7.85 -4.37 -9.36
C ILE A 226 -7.86 -5.23 -10.62
N THR A 227 -6.67 -5.59 -11.11
CA THR A 227 -6.56 -6.48 -12.28
C THR A 227 -6.65 -7.95 -11.87
N ASP A 228 -6.79 -8.84 -12.85
CA ASP A 228 -6.76 -10.29 -12.59
C ASP A 228 -5.40 -10.71 -12.01
N GLU A 229 -4.30 -10.10 -12.46
CA GLU A 229 -2.96 -10.34 -11.92
C GLU A 229 -2.86 -9.92 -10.45
N ASP A 230 -3.47 -8.79 -10.06
CA ASP A 230 -3.52 -8.36 -8.67
C ASP A 230 -4.35 -9.34 -7.82
N ALA A 231 -5.47 -9.81 -8.35
CA ALA A 231 -6.36 -10.77 -7.69
C ALA A 231 -5.67 -12.13 -7.47
N GLU A 232 -4.96 -12.63 -8.49
CA GLU A 232 -4.15 -13.83 -8.39
C GLU A 232 -3.01 -13.66 -7.38
N ALA A 233 -2.32 -12.51 -7.41
CA ALA A 233 -1.24 -12.23 -6.48
C ALA A 233 -1.72 -12.13 -5.03
N MET A 234 -2.91 -11.58 -4.76
CA MET A 234 -3.48 -11.56 -3.41
C MET A 234 -3.99 -12.94 -2.96
N GLY A 235 -4.52 -13.72 -3.90
CA GLY A 235 -5.27 -14.92 -3.59
C GLY A 235 -6.63 -14.63 -2.93
N PRO A 236 -7.50 -15.65 -2.86
CA PRO A 236 -8.92 -15.46 -2.52
C PRO A 236 -9.16 -14.95 -1.10
N VAL A 237 -8.32 -15.34 -0.13
CA VAL A 237 -8.49 -14.97 1.28
C VAL A 237 -8.26 -13.47 1.48
N TYR A 238 -7.13 -12.94 1.00
CA TYR A 238 -6.79 -11.54 1.16
C TYR A 238 -7.62 -10.64 0.25
N LEU A 239 -8.00 -11.11 -0.94
CA LEU A 239 -8.95 -10.41 -1.80
C LEU A 239 -10.30 -10.25 -1.10
N LYS A 240 -10.87 -11.33 -0.56
CA LYS A 240 -12.13 -11.28 0.20
C LYS A 240 -12.05 -10.33 1.39
N ARG A 241 -10.97 -10.38 2.17
CA ARG A 241 -10.76 -9.47 3.31
C ARG A 241 -10.75 -8.01 2.86
N PHE A 242 -10.07 -7.71 1.74
CA PHE A 242 -10.00 -6.37 1.18
C PHE A 242 -11.38 -5.85 0.74
N PHE A 243 -12.15 -6.65 -0.01
CA PHE A 243 -13.52 -6.29 -0.41
C PHE A 243 -14.45 -6.10 0.78
N LEU A 244 -14.38 -6.99 1.78
CA LEU A 244 -15.21 -6.88 2.98
C LEU A 244 -14.86 -5.64 3.82
N LEU A 245 -13.61 -5.21 3.85
CA LEU A 245 -13.24 -3.94 4.49
C LEU A 245 -13.95 -2.75 3.83
N HIS A 246 -13.92 -2.69 2.49
CA HIS A 246 -14.60 -1.65 1.73
C HIS A 246 -16.11 -1.67 1.96
N GLN A 247 -16.73 -2.84 1.80
CA GLN A 247 -18.16 -3.04 1.97
C GLN A 247 -18.62 -2.66 3.39
N ARG A 248 -17.98 -3.19 4.43
CA ARG A 248 -18.35 -2.91 5.84
C ARG A 248 -18.29 -1.43 6.15
N ARG A 249 -17.32 -0.70 5.61
CA ARG A 249 -17.22 0.75 5.83
C ARG A 249 -18.34 1.50 5.11
N ILE A 250 -18.63 1.17 3.86
CA ILE A 250 -19.73 1.81 3.12
C ILE A 250 -21.08 1.52 3.77
N ASP A 251 -21.33 0.28 4.20
CA ASP A 251 -22.57 -0.10 4.86
C ASP A 251 -22.72 0.62 6.22
N ALA A 252 -21.65 0.70 7.01
CA ALA A 252 -21.67 1.47 8.25
C ALA A 252 -21.90 2.97 8.01
N LEU A 253 -21.38 3.55 6.92
CA LEU A 253 -21.65 4.95 6.56
C LEU A 253 -23.15 5.16 6.27
N LYS A 254 -23.77 4.25 5.52
CA LYS A 254 -25.21 4.29 5.26
C LYS A 254 -26.01 4.24 6.57
N ASP A 255 -25.66 3.33 7.47
CA ASP A 255 -26.34 3.19 8.77
C ASP A 255 -26.19 4.43 9.66
N ILE A 256 -25.01 5.05 9.65
CA ILE A 256 -24.77 6.32 10.34
C ILE A 256 -25.68 7.39 9.74
N LEU A 257 -25.64 7.60 8.43
CA LEU A 257 -26.37 8.69 7.78
C LEU A 257 -27.90 8.49 7.76
N ALA A 258 -28.38 7.25 7.84
CA ALA A 258 -29.81 6.92 7.93
C ALA A 258 -30.48 7.49 9.20
N GLN A 259 -29.71 7.73 10.27
CA GLN A 259 -30.25 8.30 11.51
C GLN A 259 -30.45 9.82 11.37
N ALA A 260 -31.68 10.25 11.18
CA ALA A 260 -32.07 11.66 11.15
C ALA A 260 -31.86 12.37 12.51
N PRO A 261 -31.68 13.70 12.52
CA PRO A 261 -31.65 14.47 13.77
C PRO A 261 -32.99 14.37 14.51
N TYR A 262 -32.93 14.21 15.83
CA TYR A 262 -34.13 14.22 16.67
C TYR A 262 -34.69 15.64 16.77
N PRO A 263 -36.01 15.85 16.64
CA PRO A 263 -36.62 17.17 16.72
C PRO A 263 -36.40 17.82 18.09
N HIS A 264 -36.23 19.14 18.11
CA HIS A 264 -36.25 19.90 19.36
C HIS A 264 -37.70 20.15 19.80
N THR A 265 -37.89 20.59 21.06
CA THR A 265 -39.21 20.99 21.57
C THR A 265 -39.82 22.09 20.70
N GLU A 266 -41.10 21.99 20.34
CA GLU A 266 -41.78 22.96 19.48
C GLU A 266 -41.65 24.39 20.02
N LEU A 267 -41.41 25.33 19.10
CA LEU A 267 -41.33 26.75 19.37
C LEU A 267 -42.43 27.47 18.58
N PRO A 268 -42.86 28.68 18.99
CA PRO A 268 -43.86 29.46 18.25
C PRO A 268 -43.50 29.65 16.77
N ASP A 269 -42.21 29.82 16.49
CA ASP A 269 -41.67 30.06 15.15
C ASP A 269 -41.13 28.77 14.47
N CYS A 270 -41.29 27.61 15.11
CA CYS A 270 -40.85 26.32 14.55
C CYS A 270 -41.70 25.16 15.10
N ASN A 271 -42.73 24.81 14.34
CA ASN A 271 -43.65 23.71 14.64
C ASN A 271 -43.19 22.40 13.99
N PHE A 272 -43.94 21.32 14.24
CA PHE A 272 -43.67 20.00 13.66
C PHE A 272 -43.54 19.98 12.12
N ALA A 273 -44.30 20.81 11.40
CA ALA A 273 -44.22 20.86 9.94
C ALA A 273 -42.86 21.42 9.46
N GLU A 274 -42.37 22.48 10.11
CA GLU A 274 -41.03 23.02 9.84
C GLU A 274 -39.93 22.02 10.20
N GLN A 275 -40.06 21.33 11.34
CA GLN A 275 -39.11 20.29 11.74
C GLN A 275 -39.08 19.10 10.75
N ARG A 276 -40.23 18.72 10.16
CA ARG A 276 -40.28 17.69 9.12
C ARG A 276 -39.52 18.09 7.85
N LYS A 277 -39.50 19.38 7.48
CA LYS A 277 -38.68 19.86 6.35
C LYS A 277 -37.20 19.63 6.62
N ILE A 278 -36.74 19.83 7.85
CA ILE A 278 -35.36 19.57 8.27
C ILE A 278 -35.01 18.09 8.16
N VAL A 279 -35.89 17.20 8.61
CA VAL A 279 -35.69 15.74 8.48
C VAL A 279 -35.59 15.33 7.00
N ARG A 280 -36.44 15.87 6.13
CA ARG A 280 -36.37 15.61 4.67
C ARG A 280 -35.06 16.13 4.07
N ALA A 281 -34.64 17.34 4.44
CA ALA A 281 -33.40 17.92 3.95
C ALA A 281 -32.16 17.13 4.43
N TRP A 282 -32.20 16.57 5.65
CA TRP A 282 -31.21 15.61 6.12
C TRP A 282 -31.19 14.36 5.25
N GLN A 283 -32.36 13.75 4.98
CA GLN A 283 -32.45 12.54 4.16
C GLN A 283 -31.87 12.74 2.76
N LEU A 284 -32.15 13.90 2.13
CA LEU A 284 -31.59 14.23 0.83
C LEU A 284 -30.06 14.41 0.89
N THR A 285 -29.57 15.09 1.93
CA THR A 285 -28.13 15.26 2.17
C THR A 285 -27.43 13.92 2.42
N ALA A 286 -28.05 13.04 3.21
CA ALA A 286 -27.59 11.69 3.47
C ALA A 286 -27.53 10.86 2.18
N ALA A 287 -28.57 10.92 1.35
CA ALA A 287 -28.60 10.23 0.06
C ALA A 287 -27.46 10.71 -0.88
N TYR A 288 -27.20 12.02 -0.93
CA TYR A 288 -26.07 12.57 -1.68
C TYR A 288 -24.71 12.08 -1.16
N LEU A 289 -24.50 12.06 0.16
CA LEU A 289 -23.27 11.54 0.75
C LEU A 289 -23.10 10.03 0.51
N VAL A 290 -24.20 9.28 0.45
CA VAL A 290 -24.19 7.84 0.13
C VAL A 290 -23.90 7.61 -1.35
N SER A 291 -24.44 8.41 -2.26
CA SER A 291 -24.14 8.27 -3.70
C SER A 291 -22.67 8.55 -4.01
N GLU A 292 -22.05 9.49 -3.28
CA GLU A 292 -20.63 9.81 -3.37
C GLU A 292 -19.76 8.97 -2.39
N SER A 293 -20.32 7.91 -1.82
CA SER A 293 -19.65 7.19 -0.75
C SER A 293 -18.36 6.53 -1.21
N ARG A 294 -17.34 6.70 -0.37
CA ARG A 294 -16.06 6.01 -0.47
C ARG A 294 -15.64 5.51 0.92
N PRO A 295 -14.93 4.38 1.02
CA PRO A 295 -14.43 3.89 2.31
C PRO A 295 -13.50 4.88 3.01
N ASP A 296 -12.84 5.77 2.27
CA ASP A 296 -11.95 6.82 2.75
C ASP A 296 -12.59 8.22 2.83
N LEU A 297 -13.92 8.33 2.70
CA LEU A 297 -14.63 9.62 2.72
C LEU A 297 -14.11 10.52 3.87
N PRO A 298 -13.59 11.73 3.58
CA PRO A 298 -13.11 12.62 4.62
C PRO A 298 -14.24 13.04 5.56
N ALA A 299 -13.99 13.04 6.87
CA ALA A 299 -14.95 13.52 7.87
C ALA A 299 -15.37 14.98 7.63
N SER A 300 -14.44 15.79 7.11
CA SER A 300 -14.70 17.18 6.72
C SER A 300 -15.71 17.31 5.58
N THR A 301 -15.84 16.30 4.71
CA THR A 301 -16.87 16.29 3.67
C THR A 301 -18.25 16.14 4.31
N ILE A 302 -18.43 15.20 5.23
CA ILE A 302 -19.69 15.03 5.98
C ILE A 302 -20.06 16.32 6.71
N GLU A 303 -19.09 16.90 7.43
CA GLU A 303 -19.31 18.13 8.20
C GLU A 303 -19.65 19.32 7.30
N SER A 304 -18.90 19.54 6.23
CA SER A 304 -19.12 20.68 5.33
C SER A 304 -20.44 20.59 4.56
N THR A 305 -20.85 19.39 4.12
CA THR A 305 -22.17 19.19 3.47
C THR A 305 -23.31 19.49 4.44
N VAL A 306 -23.24 19.02 5.69
CA VAL A 306 -24.30 19.32 6.68
C VAL A 306 -24.27 20.80 7.11
N ASN A 307 -23.10 21.42 7.19
CA ASN A 307 -22.99 22.86 7.50
C ASN A 307 -23.61 23.73 6.39
N ALA A 308 -23.49 23.32 5.12
CA ALA A 308 -24.15 23.99 4.01
C ALA A 308 -25.69 23.93 4.15
N LEU A 309 -26.23 22.78 4.56
CA LEU A 309 -27.66 22.66 4.91
C LEU A 309 -28.04 23.58 6.08
N ALA A 310 -27.25 23.58 7.15
CA ALA A 310 -27.51 24.36 8.36
C ALA A 310 -27.51 25.88 8.14
N ALA A 311 -26.79 26.38 7.11
CA ALA A 311 -26.76 27.79 6.74
C ALA A 311 -28.10 28.31 6.20
N GLY A 312 -28.91 27.43 5.57
CA GLY A 312 -30.24 27.76 5.06
C GLY A 312 -31.35 27.64 6.11
N VAL A 313 -31.05 27.19 7.33
CA VAL A 313 -32.05 26.95 8.38
C VAL A 313 -32.21 28.18 9.26
N PRO A 314 -33.40 28.81 9.31
CA PRO A 314 -33.62 30.03 10.10
C PRO A 314 -33.77 29.76 11.60
N CYS A 315 -34.30 28.59 11.99
CA CYS A 315 -34.50 28.23 13.39
C CYS A 315 -33.19 27.76 14.05
N ASP A 316 -32.76 28.45 15.10
CA ASP A 316 -31.54 28.10 15.85
C ASP A 316 -31.63 26.71 16.50
N GLY A 317 -32.81 26.30 16.98
CA GLY A 317 -33.03 24.96 17.54
C GLY A 317 -32.81 23.86 16.50
N CYS A 318 -33.33 24.03 15.29
CA CYS A 318 -33.09 23.13 14.16
C CYS A 318 -31.60 23.08 13.76
N ARG A 319 -30.92 24.23 13.78
CA ARG A 319 -29.48 24.32 13.49
C ARG A 319 -28.67 23.54 14.53
N GLU A 320 -29.01 23.68 15.81
CA GLU A 320 -28.33 22.98 16.91
C GLU A 320 -28.49 21.46 16.79
N VAL A 321 -29.70 20.95 16.57
CA VAL A 321 -29.92 19.50 16.42
C VAL A 321 -29.22 18.92 15.20
N LEU A 322 -29.17 19.66 14.08
CA LEU A 322 -28.40 19.29 12.88
C LEU A 322 -26.91 19.22 13.16
N GLN A 323 -26.33 20.25 13.78
CA GLN A 323 -24.91 20.28 14.14
C GLN A 323 -24.56 19.15 15.11
N LYS A 324 -25.41 18.91 16.11
CA LYS A 324 -25.22 17.81 17.07
C LYS A 324 -25.25 16.46 16.36
N ARG A 325 -26.19 16.23 15.43
CA ARG A 325 -26.24 15.00 14.65
C ARG A 325 -25.02 14.84 13.74
N SER A 326 -24.59 15.91 13.07
CA SER A 326 -23.40 15.95 12.22
C SER A 326 -22.13 15.56 12.99
N ARG A 327 -21.88 16.20 14.14
CA ARG A 327 -20.75 15.87 15.01
C ARG A 327 -20.77 14.41 15.44
N LYS A 328 -21.95 13.89 15.82
CA LYS A 328 -22.13 12.47 16.17
C LYS A 328 -21.78 11.57 14.99
N ALA A 329 -22.26 11.88 13.78
CA ALA A 329 -21.97 11.10 12.57
C ALA A 329 -20.48 11.10 12.22
N VAL A 330 -19.81 12.25 12.36
CA VAL A 330 -18.36 12.38 12.18
C VAL A 330 -17.58 11.52 13.18
N VAL A 331 -17.96 11.54 14.46
CA VAL A 331 -17.33 10.70 15.48
C VAL A 331 -17.56 9.22 15.19
N GLU A 332 -18.80 8.82 14.87
CA GLU A 332 -19.12 7.44 14.52
C GLU A 332 -18.30 6.97 13.31
N TRP A 333 -18.21 7.80 12.26
CA TRP A 333 -17.47 7.50 11.03
C TRP A 333 -15.96 7.35 11.23
N THR A 334 -15.36 8.25 12.02
CA THR A 334 -13.92 8.25 12.28
C THR A 334 -13.48 7.10 13.19
N MET A 335 -14.37 6.57 14.03
CA MET A 335 -14.11 5.45 14.92
C MET A 335 -14.24 4.07 14.25
N LEU A 336 -14.78 4.00 13.02
CA LEU A 336 -14.91 2.74 12.31
C LEU A 336 -13.55 2.11 11.99
N GLN A 337 -13.48 0.79 12.10
CA GLN A 337 -12.30 -0.01 11.75
C GLN A 337 -11.82 0.32 10.32
N ARG A 338 -10.52 0.61 10.20
CA ARG A 338 -9.87 1.00 8.93
C ARG A 338 -8.94 -0.09 8.38
N THR A 339 -8.86 -1.24 9.05
CA THR A 339 -8.01 -2.38 8.69
C THR A 339 -8.84 -3.63 8.43
N ILE A 340 -8.29 -4.56 7.65
CA ILE A 340 -8.89 -5.89 7.44
C ILE A 340 -9.03 -6.71 8.73
#